data_AF-A0AAD7W034-F1
#
_entry.id   AF-A0AAD7W034-F1
#
_cell.length_a   1.000
_cell.length_b   1.000
_cell.length_c   1.000
_cell.angle_alpha   90.00
_cell.angle_beta   90.00
_cell.angle_gamma   90.00
#
_symmetry.space_group_name_H-M   'P 1'
#
loop_
_entity.id
_entity.type
_entity.pdbx_description
1 polymer ?
#
loop_
_entity_poly.entity_id
_entity_poly.type
_entity_poly.pdbx_seq_one_letter_code
_entity_poly.pdbx_strand_id
1 'polypeptide(L)'
;MVSHLVCGLLLASVAFQSTSPGEVVFRCPCCIAERQAACPKLMETCSEIVREPGCGCCPVCARKQDESCGVYTPSCSSGLRCYPKPDSELPLEQLVQGLGRCGHKVDVEPTGSQDHR
;
A
#
# COMPACT_ATOMS: atom_id res chain seq x y z
N MET A 1 -28.31 -49.86 -3.02
CA MET A 1 -27.37 -49.60 -1.90
C MET A 1 -26.03 -49.03 -2.38
N VAL A 2 -25.35 -49.65 -3.35
CA VAL A 2 -24.06 -49.17 -3.90
C VAL A 2 -24.14 -47.77 -4.53
N SER A 3 -25.23 -47.46 -5.25
CA SER A 3 -25.42 -46.16 -5.91
C SER A 3 -25.51 -44.96 -4.94
N HIS A 4 -26.15 -45.14 -3.78
CA HIS A 4 -26.26 -44.09 -2.77
C HIS A 4 -24.93 -43.84 -2.04
N LEU A 5 -24.12 -44.89 -1.86
CA LEU A 5 -22.78 -44.77 -1.29
C LEU A 5 -21.85 -44.00 -2.23
N VAL A 6 -21.93 -44.28 -3.54
CA VAL A 6 -21.15 -43.55 -4.56
C VAL A 6 -21.59 -42.09 -4.66
N CYS A 7 -22.90 -41.81 -4.63
CA CYS A 7 -23.42 -40.44 -4.67
C CYS A 7 -23.05 -39.64 -3.42
N GLY A 8 -23.11 -40.26 -2.23
CA GLY A 8 -22.68 -39.64 -0.98
C GLY A 8 -21.18 -39.31 -0.95
N LEU A 9 -20.34 -40.21 -1.46
CA LEU A 9 -18.90 -39.95 -1.60
C LEU A 9 -18.60 -38.83 -2.61
N LEU A 10 -19.31 -38.77 -3.73
CA LEU A 10 -19.16 -37.72 -4.73
C LEU A 10 -19.54 -36.35 -4.13
N LEU A 11 -20.68 -36.24 -3.45
CA LEU A 11 -21.11 -34.97 -2.85
C LEU A 11 -20.15 -34.48 -1.74
N ALA A 12 -19.60 -35.39 -0.94
CA ALA A 12 -18.60 -35.05 0.07
C ALA A 12 -17.30 -34.48 -0.53
N SER A 13 -16.90 -34.95 -1.71
CA SER A 13 -15.68 -34.48 -2.40
C SER A 13 -15.79 -33.08 -3.01
N VAL A 14 -17.01 -32.61 -3.31
CA VAL A 14 -17.24 -31.25 -3.85
C VAL A 14 -17.28 -30.21 -2.73
N ALA A 15 -17.77 -30.58 -1.54
CA ALA A 15 -17.84 -29.67 -0.38
C ALA A 15 -16.46 -29.32 0.23
N PHE A 16 -15.41 -30.11 -0.05
CA PHE A 16 -14.07 -29.93 0.51
C PHE A 16 -13.14 -29.03 -0.34
N GLN A 17 -13.58 -28.58 -1.52
CA GLN A 17 -12.72 -27.84 -2.46
C GLN A 17 -12.72 -26.31 -2.24
N SER A 18 -13.40 -25.80 -1.22
CA SER A 18 -13.41 -24.37 -0.89
C SER A 18 -12.26 -23.98 0.06
N THR A 19 -11.04 -24.43 -0.21
CA THR A 19 -9.87 -23.66 0.22
C THR A 19 -9.53 -22.74 -0.93
N SER A 20 -10.08 -21.51 -0.91
CA SER A 20 -9.46 -20.46 -1.69
C SER A 20 -8.02 -20.31 -1.17
N PRO A 21 -7.00 -20.33 -2.03
CA PRO A 21 -5.68 -19.92 -1.61
C PRO A 21 -5.82 -18.47 -1.12
N GLY A 22 -5.71 -18.27 0.20
CA GLY A 22 -5.74 -16.94 0.79
C GLY A 22 -4.74 -16.06 0.04
N GLU A 23 -5.20 -14.90 -0.42
CA GLU A 23 -4.41 -13.99 -1.22
C GLU A 23 -3.08 -13.67 -0.51
N VAL A 24 -1.96 -13.94 -1.17
CA VAL A 24 -0.63 -13.74 -0.60
C VAL A 24 -0.36 -12.23 -0.51
N VAL A 25 -0.52 -11.66 0.68
CA VAL A 25 -0.25 -10.24 0.93
C VAL A 25 1.21 -10.04 1.31
N PHE A 26 1.98 -9.38 0.44
CA PHE A 26 3.34 -8.94 0.75
C PHE A 26 3.30 -7.72 1.69
N ARG A 27 3.86 -7.87 2.89
CA ARG A 27 3.98 -6.79 3.88
C ARG A 27 5.44 -6.48 4.14
N CYS A 28 5.73 -5.23 4.48
CA CYS A 28 7.04 -4.89 5.03
C CYS A 28 7.31 -5.69 6.32
N PRO A 29 8.57 -6.09 6.58
CA PRO A 29 8.94 -6.68 7.85
C PRO A 29 8.76 -5.66 8.99
N CYS A 30 8.54 -6.17 10.20
CA CYS A 30 8.46 -5.32 11.39
C CYS A 30 9.80 -4.63 11.66
N CYS A 31 9.76 -3.35 12.04
CA CYS A 31 10.93 -2.64 12.53
C CYS A 31 11.24 -3.07 13.96
N ILE A 32 12.40 -3.68 14.19
CA ILE A 32 12.88 -4.01 15.53
C ILE A 32 13.48 -2.79 16.22
N ALA A 33 13.44 -2.77 17.56
CA ALA A 33 13.91 -1.65 18.37
C ALA A 33 15.38 -1.28 18.10
N GLU A 34 16.24 -2.28 17.90
CA GLU A 34 17.67 -2.07 17.59
C GLU A 34 17.86 -1.25 16.30
N ARG A 35 17.05 -1.52 15.27
CA ARG A 35 17.12 -0.82 13.98
C ARG A 35 16.64 0.62 14.08
N GLN A 36 15.60 0.86 14.88
CA GLN A 36 15.10 2.21 15.14
C GLN A 36 16.09 3.02 15.98
N ALA A 37 16.75 2.40 16.96
CA ALA A 37 17.77 3.04 17.79
C ALA A 37 19.02 3.45 16.98
N ALA A 38 19.32 2.75 15.89
CA ALA A 38 20.43 3.06 14.99
C ALA A 38 20.12 4.19 13.98
N CYS A 39 18.91 4.74 13.96
CA CYS A 39 18.54 5.77 13.00
C CYS A 39 19.27 7.10 13.26
N PRO A 40 19.61 7.84 12.18
CA PRO A 40 20.24 9.15 12.33
C PRO A 40 19.30 10.11 13.05
N LYS A 41 19.87 11.00 13.87
CA LYS A 41 19.11 12.11 14.47
C LYS A 41 18.69 13.06 13.35
N LEU A 42 17.40 13.44 13.35
CA LEU A 42 16.90 14.51 12.48
C LEU A 42 17.63 15.80 12.84
N MET A 43 18.33 16.40 11.86
CA MET A 43 19.03 17.67 12.06
C MET A 43 18.09 18.88 11.89
N GLU A 44 16.97 18.69 11.19
CA GLU A 44 15.98 19.74 10.92
C GLU A 44 14.74 19.55 11.79
N THR A 45 14.19 20.66 12.28
CA THR A 45 12.87 20.67 12.92
C THR A 45 11.80 20.51 11.85
N CYS A 46 11.17 19.34 11.81
CA CYS A 46 10.16 19.01 10.81
C CYS A 46 8.76 19.17 11.41
N SER A 47 7.83 19.71 10.61
CA SER A 47 6.44 19.90 11.03
C SER A 47 5.73 18.56 11.26
N GLU A 48 6.07 17.56 10.46
CA GLU A 48 5.55 16.20 10.56
C GLU A 48 6.65 15.19 10.23
N ILE A 49 6.69 14.10 11.00
CA ILE A 49 7.62 13.00 10.84
C ILE A 49 6.87 11.83 10.22
N VAL A 50 7.42 11.28 9.15
CA VAL A 50 6.92 10.07 8.46
C VAL A 50 8.00 9.01 8.41
N ARG A 51 7.62 7.80 8.02
CA ARG A 51 8.58 6.71 7.80
C ARG A 51 9.31 6.92 6.47
N GLU A 52 10.55 6.46 6.41
CA GLU A 52 11.29 6.32 5.15
C GLU A 52 10.47 5.60 4.05
N PRO A 53 10.73 5.91 2.78
CA PRO A 53 10.09 5.23 1.66
C PRO A 53 10.33 3.72 1.67
N GLY A 54 9.42 2.98 1.04
CA GLY A 54 9.47 1.51 0.98
C GLY A 54 9.31 0.86 2.36
N CYS A 55 10.26 0.04 2.77
CA CYS A 55 10.28 -0.67 4.06
C CYS A 55 11.38 -0.14 5.03
N GLY A 56 11.84 1.11 4.83
CA GLY A 56 12.75 1.77 5.77
C GLY A 56 12.13 1.95 7.16
N CYS A 57 12.96 2.04 8.19
CA CYS A 57 12.50 2.08 9.59
C CYS A 57 12.75 3.43 10.26
N CYS A 58 13.52 4.31 9.62
CA CYS A 58 13.91 5.57 10.23
C CYS A 58 12.87 6.67 10.01
N PRO A 59 12.81 7.64 10.93
CA PRO A 59 11.99 8.83 10.76
C PRO A 59 12.64 9.76 9.72
N VAL A 60 11.82 10.31 8.84
CA VAL A 60 12.18 11.37 7.90
C VAL A 60 11.11 12.45 7.89
N CYS A 61 11.44 13.63 7.37
CA CYS A 61 10.51 14.74 7.30
C CYS A 61 9.48 14.51 6.18
N ALA A 62 8.21 14.78 6.50
CA ALA A 62 7.15 14.75 5.52
C ALA A 62 7.31 15.87 4.49
N ARG A 63 6.95 15.60 3.24
CA ARG A 63 6.91 16.60 2.16
C ARG A 63 5.67 17.48 2.27
N LYS A 64 5.85 18.78 2.07
CA LYS A 64 4.79 19.78 2.15
C LYS A 64 4.00 19.86 0.84
N GLN A 65 2.90 20.61 0.86
CA GLN A 65 2.11 20.90 -0.33
C GLN A 65 3.01 21.48 -1.45
N ASP A 66 2.75 21.02 -2.67
CA ASP A 66 3.47 21.37 -3.90
C ASP A 66 4.95 20.99 -3.97
N GLU A 67 5.55 20.39 -2.94
CA GLU A 67 6.92 19.86 -3.01
C GLU A 67 7.00 18.64 -3.94
N SER A 68 8.16 18.46 -4.56
CA SER A 68 8.45 17.29 -5.40
C SER A 68 8.38 16.00 -4.58
N CYS A 69 7.68 14.99 -5.10
CA CYS A 69 7.50 13.69 -4.47
C CYS A 69 7.49 12.54 -5.50
N GLY A 70 7.65 11.31 -5.02
CA GLY A 70 7.61 10.10 -5.80
C GLY A 70 7.67 8.83 -4.97
N VAL A 71 7.86 7.69 -5.64
CA VAL A 71 7.90 6.35 -5.03
C VAL A 71 9.06 6.20 -4.05
N TYR A 72 10.21 6.82 -4.38
CA TYR A 72 11.44 6.73 -3.59
C TYR A 72 11.75 7.99 -2.77
N THR A 73 10.80 8.91 -2.66
CA THR A 73 10.94 10.12 -1.84
C THR A 73 10.25 9.94 -0.48
N PRO A 74 10.55 10.77 0.53
CA PRO A 74 9.72 10.85 1.74
C PRO A 74 8.25 11.08 1.40
N SER A 75 7.36 10.54 2.24
CA SER A 75 5.91 10.67 2.05
C SER A 75 5.45 12.12 2.24
N CYS A 76 4.35 12.49 1.59
CA CYS A 76 3.68 13.77 1.85
C CYS A 76 3.10 13.80 3.27
N SER A 77 2.92 15.00 3.81
CA SER A 77 2.27 15.23 5.10
C SER A 77 0.84 14.70 5.14
N SER A 78 0.31 14.54 6.34
CA SER A 78 -1.07 14.13 6.58
C SER A 78 -2.07 15.00 5.80
N GLY A 79 -3.07 14.36 5.20
CA GLY A 79 -4.05 15.02 4.32
C GLY A 79 -3.58 15.25 2.87
N LEU A 80 -2.31 14.99 2.56
CA LEU A 80 -1.77 15.08 1.19
C LEU A 80 -1.49 13.70 0.58
N ARG A 81 -1.40 13.66 -0.74
CA ARG A 81 -0.98 12.50 -1.55
C ARG A 81 -0.08 12.97 -2.67
N CYS A 82 0.87 12.11 -3.05
CA CYS A 82 1.73 12.36 -4.20
C CYS A 82 0.98 12.07 -5.51
N TYR A 83 0.85 13.08 -6.36
CA TYR A 83 0.20 12.99 -7.67
C TYR A 83 1.19 13.29 -8.80
N PRO A 84 1.11 12.58 -9.93
CA PRO A 84 1.84 12.95 -11.14
C PRO A 84 1.26 14.25 -11.72
N LYS A 85 1.95 14.83 -12.71
CA LYS A 85 1.41 15.99 -13.42
C LYS A 85 0.11 15.57 -14.15
N PRO A 86 -0.96 16.38 -14.11
CA PRO A 86 -2.13 16.17 -14.96
C PRO A 86 -1.71 16.03 -16.42
N ASP A 87 -2.37 15.13 -17.15
CA ASP A 87 -2.17 14.91 -18.59
C ASP A 87 -0.76 14.46 -19.00
N SER A 88 0.00 13.88 -18.06
CA SER A 88 1.28 13.26 -18.38
C SER A 88 1.09 12.01 -19.23
N GLU A 89 1.87 11.88 -20.30
CA GLU A 89 1.95 10.66 -21.13
C GLU A 89 2.44 9.45 -20.32
N LEU A 90 3.27 9.67 -19.29
CA LEU A 90 3.88 8.63 -18.47
C LEU A 90 3.75 8.94 -16.96
N PRO A 91 2.53 8.87 -16.38
CA PRO A 91 2.29 9.29 -15.00
C PRO A 91 3.06 8.45 -13.97
N LEU A 92 3.15 7.14 -14.18
CA LEU A 92 3.86 6.23 -13.26
C LEU A 92 5.37 6.46 -13.31
N GLU A 93 5.93 6.69 -14.49
CA GLU A 93 7.36 6.95 -14.64
C GLU A 93 7.75 8.25 -13.94
N GLN A 94 6.93 9.30 -14.03
CA GLN A 94 7.15 10.54 -13.28
C GLN A 94 7.18 10.32 -11.77
N LEU A 95 6.28 9.49 -11.22
CA LEU A 95 6.28 9.16 -9.79
C LEU A 95 7.53 8.37 -9.40
N VAL A 96 7.96 7.44 -10.24
CA VAL A 96 9.21 6.69 -10.02
C VAL A 96 10.42 7.63 -10.03
N GLN A 97 10.43 8.63 -10.91
CA GLN A 97 11.48 9.65 -11.04
C GLN A 97 11.41 10.76 -9.98
N GLY A 98 10.38 10.81 -9.12
CA GLY A 98 10.24 11.86 -8.11
C GLY A 98 9.73 13.21 -8.65
N LEU A 99 9.10 13.20 -9.82
CA LEU A 99 8.56 14.39 -10.50
C LEU A 99 7.10 14.69 -10.15
N GLY A 100 6.50 13.92 -9.24
CA GLY A 100 5.16 14.21 -8.72
C GLY A 100 5.15 15.40 -7.77
N ARG A 101 3.96 15.83 -7.35
CA ARG A 101 3.76 16.86 -6.32
C ARG A 101 2.76 16.44 -5.26
N CYS A 102 2.99 16.88 -4.03
CA CYS A 102 2.06 16.66 -2.93
C CYS A 102 0.84 17.57 -3.08
N GLY A 103 -0.34 16.99 -3.29
CA GLY A 103 -1.62 17.69 -3.36
C GLY A 103 -2.62 17.14 -2.34
N HIS A 104 -3.72 17.86 -2.11
CA HIS A 104 -4.77 17.39 -1.21
C HIS A 104 -5.35 16.05 -1.67
N LYS A 105 -5.58 15.14 -0.72
CA LYS A 105 -6.32 13.92 -1.00
C LYS A 105 -7.70 14.30 -1.51
N VAL A 106 -8.05 13.80 -2.68
CA VAL A 106 -9.42 13.86 -3.18
C VAL A 106 -10.11 12.61 -2.66
N ASP A 107 -11.13 12.77 -1.83
CA ASP A 107 -11.93 11.64 -1.34
C ASP A 107 -12.72 11.07 -2.51
N VAL A 108 -12.17 10.02 -3.12
CA VAL A 108 -12.95 9.19 -4.05
C VAL A 108 -13.72 8.24 -3.15
N GLU A 109 -14.97 8.59 -2.86
CA GLU A 109 -15.94 7.67 -2.27
C GLU A 109 -15.86 6.35 -3.03
N PRO A 110 -15.51 5.23 -2.36
CA PRO A 110 -15.50 3.95 -3.03
C PRO A 110 -16.95 3.67 -3.42
N THR A 111 -17.28 3.84 -4.70
CA THR A 111 -18.48 3.25 -5.26
C THR A 111 -18.26 1.76 -5.11
N GLY A 112 -18.75 1.20 -4.01
CA GLY A 112 -18.75 -0.22 -3.78
C GLY A 112 -19.34 -0.85 -5.02
N SER A 113 -18.56 -1.68 -5.69
CA SER A 113 -19.11 -2.69 -6.58
C SER A 113 -19.97 -3.59 -5.72
N GLN A 114 -21.22 -3.16 -5.51
CA GLN A 114 -22.32 -4.09 -5.40
C GLN A 114 -22.31 -4.91 -6.70
N ASP A 115 -22.56 -6.21 -6.51
CA ASP A 115 -23.11 -7.12 -7.50
C ASP A 115 -22.10 -7.89 -8.41
N HIS A 116 -21.92 -9.20 -8.15
CA HIS A 116 -22.72 -10.23 -8.83
C HIS A 116 -22.48 -11.65 -8.27
N ARG A 117 -23.56 -12.17 -7.70
CA ARG A 117 -23.97 -13.58 -7.51
C ARG A 117 -23.41 -14.41 -6.35
#